data_AF-A0A218QC18-F1
#
_entry.id   AF-A0A218QC18-F1
#
_cell.length_a   1.000
_cell.length_b   1.000
_cell.length_c   1.000
_cell.angle_alpha   90.00
_cell.angle_beta   90.00
_cell.angle_gamma   90.00
#
_symmetry.space_group_name_H-M   'P 1'
#
loop_
_entity.id
_entity.type
_entity.pdbx_description
1 polymer ?
#
loop_
_entity_poly.entity_id
_entity_poly.type
_entity_poly.pdbx_seq_one_letter_code
_entity_poly.pdbx_strand_id
1 'polypeptide(L)'
;MSKRKKKKAESEEIKPVIINRSPGFTSKFKEDLAWWFKQDFAKASKILDLVTAVMQAPFEGIGKPEALKYIDANIWSRRIDARTSASI
;
A
#
# COMPACT_ATOMS: atom_id res chain seq x y z
N MET A 1 -58.47 -8.32 -9.68
CA MET A 1 -57.50 -7.25 -10.03
C MET A 1 -56.55 -7.02 -8.87
N SER A 2 -55.40 -7.72 -8.84
CA SER A 2 -54.40 -7.55 -7.78
C SER A 2 -53.40 -6.46 -8.15
N LYS A 3 -53.43 -5.36 -7.39
CA LYS A 3 -52.45 -4.26 -7.48
C LYS A 3 -51.06 -4.81 -7.16
N ARG A 4 -50.18 -4.86 -8.17
CA ARG A 4 -48.74 -5.14 -8.00
C ARG A 4 -48.13 -4.01 -7.16
N LYS A 5 -47.83 -4.30 -5.89
CA LYS A 5 -47.12 -3.39 -4.98
C LYS A 5 -45.63 -3.42 -5.37
N LYS A 6 -45.18 -2.38 -6.08
CA LYS A 6 -43.80 -2.16 -6.49
C LYS A 6 -42.93 -2.00 -5.24
N LYS A 7 -42.15 -3.02 -4.87
CA LYS A 7 -41.20 -2.95 -3.75
C LYS A 7 -40.02 -2.07 -4.19
N LYS A 8 -39.90 -0.92 -3.56
CA LYS A 8 -38.89 0.13 -3.80
C LYS A 8 -37.51 -0.46 -3.45
N ALA A 9 -36.56 -0.40 -4.38
CA ALA A 9 -35.18 -0.80 -4.13
C ALA A 9 -34.57 0.17 -3.12
N GLU A 10 -34.19 -0.37 -1.96
CA GLU A 10 -33.50 0.32 -0.88
C GLU A 10 -32.02 0.34 -1.26
N SER A 11 -31.49 1.53 -1.52
CA SER A 11 -30.09 1.76 -1.85
C SER A 11 -29.24 1.43 -0.61
N GLU A 12 -28.58 0.28 -0.64
CA GLU A 12 -27.66 -0.15 0.41
C GLU A 12 -26.50 0.83 0.50
N GLU A 13 -26.51 1.63 1.56
CA GLU A 13 -25.44 2.55 1.91
C GLU A 13 -24.21 1.73 2.33
N ILE A 14 -23.16 1.70 1.49
CA ILE A 14 -21.93 0.95 1.76
C ILE A 14 -21.22 1.62 2.94
N LYS A 15 -21.41 1.08 4.14
CA LYS A 15 -20.65 1.51 5.31
C LYS A 15 -19.17 1.16 5.08
N PRO A 16 -18.23 2.10 5.26
CA PRO A 16 -16.82 1.82 5.03
C PRO A 16 -16.38 0.71 6.00
N VAL A 17 -15.91 -0.41 5.44
CA VAL A 17 -15.27 -1.47 6.23
C VAL A 17 -13.94 -0.92 6.73
N ILE A 18 -13.85 -0.66 8.03
CA ILE A 18 -12.59 -0.26 8.67
C ILE A 18 -11.70 -1.51 8.77
N ILE A 19 -10.73 -1.63 7.86
CA ILE A 19 -9.78 -2.74 7.86
C ILE A 19 -8.60 -2.36 8.76
N ASN A 20 -8.49 -3.00 9.92
CA ASN A 20 -7.31 -2.89 10.77
C ASN A 20 -6.19 -3.78 10.20
N ARG A 21 -5.18 -3.17 9.61
CA ARG A 21 -3.97 -3.87 9.12
C ARG A 21 -2.84 -3.69 10.13
N SER A 22 -2.05 -4.75 10.35
CA SER A 22 -0.83 -4.69 11.16
C SER A 22 0.36 -5.12 10.30
N PRO A 23 1.43 -4.31 10.19
CA PRO A 23 2.59 -4.66 9.38
C PRO A 23 3.48 -5.67 10.11
N GLY A 24 3.94 -6.70 9.39
CA GLY A 24 4.98 -7.61 9.84
C GLY A 24 6.33 -7.24 9.24
N PHE A 25 7.39 -7.26 10.05
CA PHE A 25 8.75 -6.94 9.60
C PHE A 25 9.72 -8.09 9.90
N THR A 26 10.60 -8.37 8.95
CA THR A 26 11.73 -9.29 9.15
C THR A 26 12.79 -8.65 10.05
N SER A 27 13.65 -9.45 10.67
CA SER A 27 14.79 -8.93 11.44
C SER A 27 15.71 -8.05 10.58
N LYS A 28 15.96 -8.49 9.34
CA LYS A 28 16.77 -7.75 8.36
C LYS A 28 16.20 -6.36 8.05
N PHE A 29 14.87 -6.23 7.95
CA PHE A 29 14.24 -4.91 7.78
C PHE A 29 14.60 -3.95 8.91
N LYS A 30 14.60 -4.42 10.17
CA LYS A 30 14.93 -3.56 11.33
C LYS A 30 16.40 -3.12 11.30
N GLU A 31 17.29 -4.03 10.92
CA GLU A 31 18.72 -3.75 10.77
C GLU A 31 18.97 -2.72 9.65
N ASP A 32 18.36 -2.92 8.48
CA ASP A 32 18.49 -2.02 7.33
C ASP A 32 17.90 -0.63 7.64
N LEU A 33 16.75 -0.58 8.31
CA LEU A 33 16.14 0.69 8.73
C LEU A 33 17.05 1.43 9.74
N ALA A 34 17.61 0.73 10.73
CA ALA A 34 18.53 1.30 11.69
C ALA A 34 19.83 1.81 11.03
N TRP A 35 20.32 1.13 10.00
CA TRP A 35 21.43 1.60 9.19
C TRP A 35 21.07 2.87 8.41
N TRP A 36 19.89 2.92 7.77
CA TRP A 36 19.41 4.11 7.08
C TRP A 36 19.27 5.31 8.00
N PHE A 37 18.81 5.15 9.24
CA PHE A 37 18.77 6.25 10.22
C PHE A 37 20.14 6.88 10.48
N LYS A 38 21.21 6.11 10.39
CA LYS A 38 22.59 6.60 10.56
C LYS A 38 23.16 7.21 9.29
N GLN A 39 22.76 6.70 8.13
CA GLN A 39 23.34 7.08 6.84
C GLN A 39 22.60 8.23 6.15
N ASP A 40 21.27 8.15 6.12
CA ASP A 40 20.40 9.10 5.43
C ASP A 40 19.00 9.06 6.05
N PHE A 41 18.76 10.01 6.96
CA PHE A 41 17.50 10.13 7.66
C PHE A 41 16.31 10.34 6.70
N ALA A 42 16.51 11.03 5.57
CA ALA A 42 15.43 11.27 4.61
C ALA A 42 14.98 9.95 3.96
N LYS A 43 15.93 9.04 3.66
CA LYS A 43 15.58 7.69 3.18
C LYS A 43 14.89 6.85 4.25
N ALA A 44 15.35 6.91 5.52
CA ALA A 44 14.68 6.21 6.62
C ALA A 44 13.22 6.69 6.80
N SER A 45 13.00 8.00 6.79
CA SER A 45 11.66 8.60 6.85
C SER A 45 10.79 8.12 5.69
N LYS A 46 11.33 8.16 4.46
CA LYS A 46 10.59 7.72 3.28
C LYS A 46 10.24 6.23 3.30
N ILE A 47 11.08 5.37 3.87
CA ILE A 47 10.76 3.95 4.08
C ILE A 47 9.53 3.82 4.98
N LEU A 48 9.45 4.60 6.07
CA LEU A 48 8.27 4.61 6.95
C LEU A 48 7.03 5.15 6.24
N ASP A 49 7.15 6.20 5.43
CA ASP A 49 6.03 6.71 4.62
C ASP A 49 5.50 5.65 3.63
N LEU A 50 6.41 4.88 3.01
CA LEU A 50 6.04 3.76 2.12
C LEU A 50 5.29 2.65 2.88
N VAL A 51 5.72 2.31 4.10
CA VAL A 51 5.01 1.35 4.96
C VAL A 51 3.58 1.83 5.23
N THR A 52 3.41 3.09 5.64
CA THR A 52 2.09 3.68 5.89
C THR A 52 1.23 3.67 4.63
N ALA A 53 1.79 4.01 3.46
CA ALA A 53 1.08 3.99 2.20
C ALA A 53 0.62 2.58 1.80
N VAL A 54 1.47 1.55 1.99
CA VAL A 54 1.09 0.15 1.76
C VAL A 54 -0.04 -0.28 2.68
N MET A 55 -0.03 0.16 3.94
CA MET A 55 -1.12 -0.12 4.88
C MET A 55 -2.44 0.54 4.50
N GLN A 56 -2.43 1.65 3.74
CA GLN A 56 -3.64 2.30 3.24
C GLN A 56 -4.12 1.67 1.93
N ALA A 57 -3.23 1.63 0.93
CA ALA A 57 -3.50 1.15 -0.41
C ALA A 57 -2.34 0.26 -0.91
N PRO A 58 -2.41 -1.08 -0.74
CA PRO A 58 -1.29 -1.99 -0.99
C PRO A 58 -0.69 -1.93 -2.40
N PHE A 59 -1.53 -1.71 -3.41
CA PHE A 59 -1.16 -1.80 -4.83
C PHE A 59 -1.11 -0.43 -5.55
N GLU A 60 -1.33 0.66 -4.82
CA GLU A 60 -1.42 2.02 -5.38
C GLU A 60 -0.64 3.03 -4.54
N GLY A 61 -0.47 4.24 -5.07
CA GLY A 61 0.15 5.37 -4.37
C GLY A 61 1.65 5.51 -4.62
N ILE A 62 2.37 6.03 -3.61
CA ILE A 62 3.76 6.47 -3.75
C ILE A 62 4.74 5.31 -3.99
N GLY A 63 5.88 5.63 -4.61
CA GLY A 63 6.97 4.68 -4.82
C GLY A 63 6.81 3.77 -6.03
N LYS A 64 5.89 4.03 -6.96
CA LYS A 64 5.66 3.20 -8.17
C LYS A 64 5.52 1.70 -7.82
N PRO A 65 4.36 1.28 -7.27
CA PRO A 65 4.11 -0.11 -6.94
C PRO A 65 4.25 -1.01 -8.17
N GLU A 66 5.11 -2.02 -8.10
CA GLU A 66 5.40 -2.95 -9.20
C GLU A 66 5.32 -4.39 -8.70
N ALA A 67 4.52 -5.22 -9.38
CA ALA A 67 4.41 -6.66 -9.09
C ALA A 67 5.68 -7.40 -9.56
N LEU A 68 6.27 -8.20 -8.68
CA LEU A 68 7.48 -8.98 -8.98
C LEU A 68 7.12 -10.33 -9.61
N LYS A 69 7.43 -10.48 -10.90
CA LYS A 69 6.98 -11.62 -11.72
C LYS A 69 7.62 -12.97 -11.40
N TYR A 70 8.78 -12.99 -10.73
CA TYR A 70 9.62 -14.19 -10.60
C TYR A 70 9.82 -14.68 -9.17
N ILE A 71 9.18 -14.05 -8.18
CA ILE A 71 9.30 -14.47 -6.77
C ILE A 71 8.04 -15.22 -6.36
N ASP A 72 6.91 -14.51 -6.25
CA ASP A 72 5.58 -15.10 -6.01
C ASP A 72 4.49 -14.13 -6.51
N ALA A 73 3.29 -14.66 -6.78
CA ALA A 73 2.17 -13.92 -7.36
C ALA A 73 1.68 -12.70 -6.54
N ASN A 74 2.07 -12.60 -5.26
CA ASN A 74 1.63 -11.54 -4.34
C ASN A 74 2.78 -10.70 -3.76
N ILE A 75 3.94 -10.70 -4.41
CA ILE A 75 5.08 -9.88 -3.96
C ILE A 75 5.18 -8.62 -4.80
N TRP A 76 5.32 -7.49 -4.11
CA TRP A 76 5.36 -6.15 -4.69
C TRP A 76 6.60 -5.41 -4.23
N SER A 77 7.10 -4.53 -5.10
CA SER A 77 8.17 -3.59 -4.78
C SER A 77 7.70 -2.15 -4.90
N ARG A 78 8.31 -1.26 -4.11
CA ARG A 78 8.19 0.18 -4.23
C ARG A 78 9.59 0.81 -4.14
N ARG A 79 9.80 1.88 -4.88
CA ARG A 79 11.06 2.59 -5.02
C ARG A 79 11.27 3.54 -3.82
N ILE A 80 12.35 3.31 -3.08
CA ILE A 80 12.81 4.20 -2.00
C ILE A 80 13.47 5.44 -2.62
N ASP A 81 14.28 5.28 -3.66
CA ASP A 81 14.93 6.42 -4.30
C ASP A 81 14.06 6.99 -5.43
N ALA A 82 14.05 8.32 -5.54
CA ALA A 82 13.35 9.07 -6.57
C ALA A 82 14.34 9.53 -7.64
N ARG A 83 15.22 8.66 -8.13
CA ARG A 83 15.93 8.97 -9.37
C ARG A 83 14.94 8.82 -10.52
N THR A 84 14.29 9.92 -10.87
CA THR A 84 13.59 10.06 -12.13
C THR A 84 14.60 9.73 -13.22
N SER A 85 14.46 8.57 -13.85
CA SER A 85 15.07 8.30 -15.13
C SER A 85 14.49 9.32 -16.11
N ALA A 86 15.14 10.47 -16.22
CA ALA A 86 15.06 11.26 -17.44
C ALA A 86 15.73 10.38 -18.50
N SER A 87 14.91 9.67 -19.26
CA SER A 87 15.34 9.12 -20.54
C SER A 87 15.78 10.30 -21.39
N ILE A 88 17.09 10.38 -21.63
CA ILE A 88 17.67 11.12 -22.75
C ILE A 88 17.44 10.27 -24.00
#